data_AF-A0A353XQQ7-F1
#
_entry.id   AF-A0A353XQQ7-F1
#
_cell.length_a   1.000
_cell.length_b   1.000
_cell.length_c   1.000
_cell.angle_alpha   90.00
_cell.angle_beta   90.00
_cell.angle_gamma   90.00
#
_symmetry.space_group_name_H-M   'P 1'
#
loop_
_entity.id
_entity.type
_entity.pdbx_description
1 polymer ?
#
loop_
_entity_poly.entity_id
_entity_poly.type
_entity_poly.pdbx_seq_one_letter_code
_entity_poly.pdbx_strand_id
1 'polypeptide(L)' 'CLPAHRGEEISHDLLDDPRSVVWDEAENRLHAQKALMEFLLKDKIKLS' A
#
# COMPACT_ATOMS: atom_id res chain seq x y z
N CYS A 1 3.27 -6.17 -1.85
CA CYS A 1 1.85 -6.22 -1.46
C CYS A 1 1.52 -7.54 -0.78
N LEU A 2 0.85 -7.48 0.38
CA LEU A 2 0.26 -8.63 1.10
C LEU A 2 -1.03 -9.16 0.43
N PRO A 3 -1.46 -10.41 0.72
CA PRO A 3 -0.85 -11.38 1.64
C PRO A 3 0.44 -12.01 1.09
N ALA A 4 1.24 -12.61 1.99
CA ALA A 4 2.44 -13.37 1.65
C ALA A 4 2.50 -14.67 2.49
N HIS A 5 2.87 -15.79 1.88
CA HIS A 5 3.13 -17.07 2.50
C HIS A 5 4.61 -17.21 2.88
N ARG A 6 4.84 -17.34 4.19
CA ARG A 6 6.19 -17.53 4.75
C ARG A 6 6.72 -18.93 4.41
N GLY A 7 7.94 -19.01 3.92
CA GLY A 7 8.62 -20.24 3.53
C GLY A 7 8.39 -20.65 2.07
N GLU A 8 7.54 -19.94 1.33
CA GLU A 8 7.28 -20.17 -0.09
C GLU A 8 7.88 -19.05 -0.94
N GLU A 9 7.21 -17.90 -1.05
CA GLU A 9 7.71 -16.74 -1.80
C GLU A 9 8.67 -15.83 -1.00
N ILE A 10 8.70 -15.98 0.31
CA ILE A 10 9.51 -15.17 1.22
C ILE A 10 10.07 -16.04 2.35
N SER A 11 11.34 -15.84 2.72
CA SER A 11 11.92 -16.54 3.88
C SER A 11 11.12 -16.27 5.15
N HIS A 12 11.03 -17.27 6.05
CA HIS A 12 10.17 -17.20 7.24
C HIS A 12 10.36 -15.93 8.08
N ASP A 13 11.60 -15.47 8.22
CA ASP A 13 11.97 -14.37 9.12
C ASP A 13 12.03 -13.00 8.43
N LEU A 14 11.95 -12.96 7.09
CA LEU A 14 12.22 -11.72 6.35
C LEU A 14 11.10 -10.68 6.50
N LEU A 15 9.86 -11.13 6.72
CA LEU A 15 8.74 -10.23 7.00
C LEU A 15 8.94 -9.44 8.30
N ASP A 16 9.62 -10.04 9.26
CA ASP A 16 9.83 -9.53 10.62
C ASP A 16 11.22 -8.90 10.79
N ASP A 17 12.05 -8.88 9.73
CA ASP A 17 13.35 -8.21 9.71
C ASP A 17 13.18 -6.70 9.90
N PRO A 18 14.04 -6.02 10.68
CA PRO A 18 13.97 -4.57 10.89
C PRO A 18 14.03 -3.72 9.61
N ARG A 19 14.51 -4.27 8.49
CA ARG A 19 14.55 -3.62 7.18
C ARG A 19 13.27 -3.82 6.37
N SER A 20 12.35 -4.66 6.84
CA SER A 20 11.06 -4.93 6.20
C SER A 20 10.16 -3.70 6.30
N VAL A 21 9.64 -3.26 5.16
CA VAL A 21 8.69 -2.12 5.04
C VAL A 21 7.29 -2.57 4.63
N VAL A 22 6.99 -3.88 4.79
CA VAL A 22 5.74 -4.47 4.29
C VAL A 22 4.49 -3.88 4.96
N TRP A 23 4.62 -3.45 6.22
CA TRP A 23 3.54 -2.80 6.96
C TRP A 23 3.29 -1.39 6.47
N ASP A 24 4.36 -0.61 6.26
CA ASP A 24 4.27 0.72 5.65
C ASP A 24 3.71 0.64 4.21
N GLU A 25 4.12 -0.37 3.43
CA GLU A 25 3.57 -0.63 2.10
C GLU A 25 2.05 -0.86 2.15
N ALA A 26 1.59 -1.67 3.13
CA ALA A 26 0.17 -1.96 3.30
C ALA A 26 -0.64 -0.73 3.76
N GLU A 27 -0.11 0.06 4.68
CA GLU A 27 -0.73 1.31 5.14
C GLU A 27 -0.80 2.36 4.02
N ASN A 28 0.28 2.49 3.23
CA ASN A 28 0.34 3.44 2.12
C ASN A 28 -0.75 3.23 1.06
N ARG A 29 -1.37 2.03 0.98
CA ARG A 29 -2.55 1.83 0.13
C ARG A 29 -3.70 2.76 0.50
N LEU A 30 -3.97 3.00 1.79
CA LEU A 30 -5.03 3.92 2.22
C LEU A 30 -4.71 5.35 1.78
N HIS A 31 -3.47 5.80 2.00
CA HIS A 31 -3.03 7.15 1.64
C HIS A 31 -3.09 7.38 0.13
N ALA A 32 -2.59 6.42 -0.66
CA ALA A 32 -2.65 6.48 -2.12
C ALA A 32 -4.10 6.53 -2.63
N GLN A 33 -4.99 5.71 -2.07
CA GLN A 33 -6.41 5.70 -2.46
C GLN A 33 -7.11 7.01 -2.10
N LYS A 34 -6.83 7.60 -0.92
CA LYS A 34 -7.35 8.92 -0.54
C LYS A 34 -6.91 10.01 -1.52
N ALA A 35 -5.63 10.06 -1.85
CA ALA A 35 -5.09 11.03 -2.80
C ALA A 35 -5.69 10.85 -4.20
N LEU A 36 -5.84 9.60 -4.65
CA LEU A 36 -6.46 9.29 -5.94
C LEU A 36 -7.92 9.74 -6.01
N MET A 37 -8.71 9.45 -4.97
CA MET A 37 -10.10 9.90 -4.89
C MET A 37 -10.20 11.43 -4.91
N GLU A 38 -9.35 12.11 -4.13
CA GLU A 38 -9.29 13.57 -4.11
C GLU A 38 -8.95 14.14 -5.50
N PHE A 39 -7.95 13.58 -6.17
CA PHE A 39 -7.53 14.00 -7.51
C PHE A 39 -8.67 13.87 -8.51
N LEU A 40 -9.29 12.68 -8.60
CA LEU A 40 -10.36 12.42 -9.57
C LEU A 40 -11.62 13.25 -9.30
N LEU A 41 -11.97 13.51 -8.04
CA LEU A 41 -13.16 14.27 -7.69
C LEU A 41 -12.95 15.78 -7.82
N LYS A 42 -11.77 16.30 -7.47
CA LYS A 42 -11.45 17.73 -7.68
C LYS A 42 -11.46 18.09 -9.16
N ASP A 43 -10.96 17.21 -10.01
CA ASP A 43 -10.98 17.43 -11.47
C ASP A 43 -12.40 17.43 -12.03
N LYS A 44 -13.29 16.57 -11.53
CA LYS A 44 -14.70 16.60 -11.92
C LYS A 44 -15.43 17.88 -11.51
N ILE A 45 -15.16 18.40 -10.31
CA ILE A 45 -15.77 19.65 -9.82
C ILE A 45 -15.30 20.86 -10.64
N LYS A 46 -14.06 20.86 -11.17
CA LYS A 46 -13.56 21.96 -12.00
C LYS A 46 -14.10 21.97 -13.43
N LEU A 47 -14.67 20.86 -13.90
CA LEU A 47 -15.21 20.71 -15.25
C LEU A 47 -16.74 20.93 -15.34
N SER A 48 -17.41 21.09 -14.19
CA SER A 48 -18.85 21.40 -14.07
C SER A 48 -19.08 22.87 -13.75
#